data_AF-A0A822YQR7-F1
#
_entry.id   AF-A0A822YQR7-F1
#
_cell.length_a   1.000
_cell.length_b   1.000
_cell.length_c   1.000
_cell.angle_alpha   90.00
_cell.angle_beta   90.00
_cell.angle_gamma   90.00
#
_symmetry.space_group_name_H-M   'P 1'
#
loop_
_entity.id
_entity.type
_entity.pdbx_description
1 polymer ?
#
loop_
_entity_poly.entity_id
_entity_poly.type
_entity_poly.pdbx_seq_one_letter_code
_entity_poly.pdbx_strand_id
1 'polypeptide(L)'
;MEVGRKILLDPKRGLLKQIIRQFDSASPLRRKGVSGTIRNCCFEAEKQLQNLLLMSEFLWPALLLPVAGKKVYKDTSKMPLELGSALSIEREAVDDPDLRVQALEAIYLIALQEAGRRALWSVNGPRILQVGYEDEEDPKVMEAYEQIGSLVLNAPFLFLFFENLLKPNQMVDYSASLAEQLRWARLKFTWFCRT
;
A
#
# COMPACT_ATOMS: atom_id res chain seq x y z
N MET A 1 2.50 -16.20 -18.25
CA MET A 1 3.19 -15.21 -17.38
C MET A 1 3.58 -15.75 -16.00
N GLU A 2 3.04 -16.87 -15.52
CA GLU A 2 3.37 -17.44 -14.19
C GLU A 2 4.84 -17.92 -14.06
N VAL A 3 5.42 -18.48 -15.13
CA VAL A 3 6.81 -18.99 -15.13
C VAL A 3 7.83 -17.89 -14.80
N GLY A 4 7.64 -16.69 -15.36
CA GLY A 4 8.53 -15.55 -15.08
C GLY A 4 8.50 -15.12 -13.62
N ARG A 5 7.31 -15.07 -13.01
CA ARG A 5 7.16 -14.73 -11.59
C ARG A 5 7.83 -15.75 -10.68
N LYS A 6 7.68 -17.05 -10.98
CA LYS A 6 8.37 -18.12 -10.23
C LYS A 6 9.89 -17.96 -10.26
N ILE A 7 10.46 -17.59 -11.41
CA ILE A 7 11.92 -17.35 -11.53
C ILE A 7 12.34 -16.13 -10.72
N LEU A 8 11.56 -15.04 -10.75
CA LEU A 8 11.88 -13.82 -10.00
C LEU A 8 11.77 -14.01 -8.48
N LEU A 9 10.76 -14.75 -8.03
CA LEU A 9 10.47 -15.01 -6.62
C LEU A 9 11.33 -16.13 -6.00
N ASP A 10 12.12 -16.85 -6.80
CA ASP A 10 13.04 -17.87 -6.31
C ASP A 10 14.15 -17.23 -5.45
N PRO A 11 14.16 -17.45 -4.13
CA PRO A 11 15.11 -16.81 -3.23
C PRO A 11 16.56 -17.23 -3.53
N LYS A 12 16.78 -18.40 -4.16
CA LYS A 12 18.13 -18.87 -4.53
C LYS A 12 18.76 -18.03 -5.64
N ARG A 13 17.95 -17.33 -6.43
CA ARG A 13 18.42 -16.52 -7.57
C ARG A 13 18.64 -15.06 -7.18
N GLY A 14 17.94 -14.56 -6.17
CA GLY A 14 18.07 -13.18 -5.69
C GLY A 14 17.67 -12.10 -6.73
N LEU A 15 17.00 -12.48 -7.82
CA LEU A 15 16.70 -11.57 -8.94
C LEU A 15 15.74 -10.45 -8.53
N LEU A 16 14.64 -10.80 -7.85
CA LEU A 16 13.70 -9.79 -7.40
C LEU A 16 14.36 -8.79 -6.43
N LYS A 17 15.25 -9.25 -5.54
CA LYS A 17 16.04 -8.35 -4.68
C LYS A 17 16.86 -7.35 -5.49
N GLN A 18 17.55 -7.80 -6.54
CA GLN A 18 18.35 -6.92 -7.41
C GLN A 18 17.50 -5.92 -8.19
N ILE A 19 16.28 -6.30 -8.56
CA ILE A 19 15.33 -5.41 -9.23
C ILE A 19 14.79 -4.37 -8.24
N ILE A 20 14.34 -4.80 -7.05
CA ILE A 20 13.78 -3.91 -6.02
C ILE A 20 14.78 -2.82 -5.64
N ARG A 21 16.08 -3.14 -5.50
CA ARG A 21 17.15 -2.16 -5.17
C ARG A 21 17.32 -1.01 -6.17
N GLN A 22 16.60 -1.01 -7.29
CA GLN A 22 16.61 0.07 -8.28
C GLN A 22 15.36 0.96 -8.20
N PHE A 23 14.57 0.86 -7.11
CA PHE A 23 13.33 1.63 -6.93
C PHE A 23 13.56 3.15 -6.91
N ASP A 24 14.73 3.60 -6.48
CA ASP A 24 15.16 5.00 -6.39
C ASP A 24 15.99 5.47 -7.59
N SER A 25 16.05 4.68 -8.67
CA SER A 25 16.78 5.01 -9.90
C SER A 25 16.41 6.40 -10.44
N ALA A 26 17.41 7.17 -10.87
CA ALA A 26 17.20 8.47 -11.52
C ALA A 26 16.30 8.38 -12.77
N SER A 27 16.37 7.25 -13.51
CA SER A 27 15.52 7.01 -14.69
C SER A 27 14.07 6.72 -14.29
N PRO A 28 13.08 7.55 -14.70
CA PRO A 28 11.67 7.32 -14.43
C PRO A 28 11.15 6.01 -15.04
N LEU A 29 11.60 5.69 -16.27
CA LEU A 29 11.25 4.44 -16.95
C LEU A 29 11.67 3.22 -16.12
N ARG A 30 12.85 3.27 -15.50
CA ARG A 30 13.33 2.19 -14.65
C ARG A 30 12.52 2.06 -13.37
N ARG A 31 12.19 3.18 -12.70
CA ARG A 31 11.33 3.14 -11.50
C ARG A 31 9.96 2.54 -11.81
N LYS A 32 9.34 2.92 -12.93
CA LYS A 32 8.06 2.35 -13.39
C LYS A 32 8.18 0.85 -13.69
N GLY A 33 9.29 0.43 -14.33
CA GLY A 33 9.58 -0.99 -14.58
C GLY A 33 9.78 -1.80 -13.29
N VAL A 34 10.47 -1.25 -12.30
CA VAL A 34 10.66 -1.86 -10.97
C VAL A 34 9.31 -1.99 -10.25
N SER A 35 8.55 -0.90 -10.13
CA SER A 35 7.22 -0.90 -9.47
C SER A 35 6.27 -1.91 -10.12
N GLY A 36 6.18 -1.91 -11.45
CA GLY A 36 5.38 -2.88 -12.20
C GLY A 36 5.84 -4.33 -11.99
N THR A 37 7.14 -4.57 -11.89
CA THR A 37 7.68 -5.90 -11.60
C THR A 37 7.32 -6.37 -10.19
N ILE A 38 7.43 -5.48 -9.19
CA ILE A 38 7.05 -5.78 -7.80
C ILE A 38 5.55 -6.12 -7.73
N ARG A 39 4.69 -5.25 -8.27
CA ARG A 39 3.24 -5.50 -8.37
C ARG A 39 2.93 -6.84 -9.03
N ASN A 40 3.58 -7.13 -10.15
CA ASN A 40 3.40 -8.39 -10.86
C ASN A 40 3.75 -9.59 -9.97
N CYS A 41 4.84 -9.52 -9.22
CA CYS A 41 5.23 -10.57 -8.27
C CYS A 41 4.25 -10.71 -7.10
N CYS A 42 3.66 -9.61 -6.62
CA CYS A 42 2.68 -9.62 -5.53
C CYS A 42 1.37 -10.36 -5.87
N PHE A 43 1.05 -10.62 -7.14
CA PHE A 43 -0.08 -11.51 -7.49
C PHE A 43 0.09 -12.95 -6.97
N GLU A 44 1.32 -13.39 -6.67
CA GLU A 44 1.60 -14.69 -6.07
C GLU A 44 1.73 -14.62 -4.53
N ALA A 45 1.39 -13.49 -3.91
CA ALA A 45 1.59 -13.26 -2.47
C ALA A 45 0.93 -14.33 -1.61
N GLU A 46 -0.24 -14.86 -1.98
CA GLU A 46 -0.88 -15.98 -1.26
C GLU A 46 0.06 -17.18 -1.06
N LYS A 47 0.84 -17.52 -2.10
CA LYS A 47 1.73 -18.71 -2.10
C LYS A 47 3.18 -18.38 -1.75
N GLN A 48 3.60 -17.14 -1.95
CA GLN A 48 5.00 -16.72 -1.94
C GLN A 48 5.26 -15.57 -0.96
N LEU A 49 4.33 -15.27 -0.04
CA LEU A 49 4.45 -14.20 0.93
C LEU A 49 5.78 -14.25 1.70
N GLN A 50 6.20 -15.44 2.15
CA GLN A 50 7.46 -15.60 2.87
C GLN A 50 8.65 -15.13 2.03
N ASN A 51 8.71 -15.50 0.74
CA ASN A 51 9.77 -15.09 -0.17
C ASN A 51 9.77 -13.59 -0.43
N LEU A 52 8.58 -12.96 -0.51
CA LEU A 52 8.45 -11.50 -0.60
C LEU A 52 8.99 -10.82 0.68
N LEU A 53 8.57 -11.31 1.86
CA LEU A 53 8.94 -10.72 3.15
C LEU A 53 10.41 -10.94 3.54
N LEU A 54 11.09 -11.96 2.99
CA LEU A 54 12.56 -12.09 3.10
C LEU A 54 13.31 -10.88 2.55
N MET A 55 12.69 -10.10 1.66
CA MET A 55 13.26 -8.88 1.08
C MET A 55 12.61 -7.61 1.64
N SER A 56 11.92 -7.70 2.77
CA SER A 56 11.19 -6.59 3.43
C SER A 56 12.01 -5.32 3.60
N GLU A 57 13.31 -5.46 3.87
CA GLU A 57 14.26 -4.34 3.99
C GLU A 57 14.25 -3.41 2.76
N PHE A 58 14.08 -3.96 1.55
CA PHE A 58 14.05 -3.21 0.29
C PHE A 58 12.62 -3.08 -0.26
N LEU A 59 11.78 -4.08 0.00
CA LEU A 59 10.39 -4.11 -0.47
C LEU A 59 9.59 -2.96 0.13
N TRP A 60 9.70 -2.73 1.44
CA TRP A 60 8.92 -1.69 2.10
C TRP A 60 9.33 -0.27 1.65
N PRO A 61 10.62 0.10 1.55
CA PRO A 61 11.00 1.37 0.93
C PRO A 61 10.42 1.54 -0.49
N ALA A 62 10.54 0.51 -1.34
CA ALA A 62 10.07 0.56 -2.72
C ALA A 62 8.54 0.75 -2.84
N LEU A 63 7.77 0.24 -1.87
CA LEU A 63 6.31 0.32 -1.86
C LEU A 63 5.77 1.52 -1.08
N LEU A 64 6.38 1.89 0.05
CA LEU A 64 5.86 2.90 0.96
C LEU A 64 6.34 4.31 0.65
N LEU A 65 7.55 4.49 0.09
CA LEU A 65 8.04 5.82 -0.26
C LEU A 65 7.21 6.50 -1.36
N PRO A 66 6.72 5.81 -2.40
CA PRO A 66 5.85 6.43 -3.39
C PRO A 66 4.54 6.97 -2.84
N VAL A 67 4.03 6.35 -1.77
CA VAL A 67 2.70 6.59 -1.20
C VAL A 67 2.78 7.28 0.18
N ALA A 68 3.95 7.77 0.54
CA ALA A 68 4.12 8.58 1.73
C ALA A 68 3.71 10.02 1.43
N GLY A 69 3.08 10.67 2.39
CA GLY A 69 2.77 12.10 2.30
C GLY A 69 4.02 12.97 2.50
N LYS A 70 3.84 14.28 2.40
CA LYS A 70 4.93 15.27 2.47
C LYS A 70 5.43 15.52 3.90
N LYS A 71 4.62 15.14 4.90
CA LYS A 71 4.90 15.38 6.33
C LYS A 71 6.08 14.53 6.82
N VAL A 72 6.88 15.10 7.71
CA VAL A 72 7.96 14.39 8.40
C VAL A 72 7.39 13.38 9.41
N TYR A 73 7.86 12.14 9.36
CA TYR A 73 7.45 11.07 10.26
C TYR A 73 8.36 11.02 11.48
N LYS A 74 7.80 11.13 12.69
CA LYS A 74 8.57 11.16 13.95
C LYS A 74 8.85 9.77 14.55
N ASP A 75 7.96 8.80 14.33
CA ASP A 75 8.16 7.42 14.79
C ASP A 75 8.68 6.55 13.64
N THR A 76 9.99 6.57 13.44
CA THR A 76 10.69 5.77 12.42
C THR A 76 11.42 4.57 13.01
N SER A 77 11.34 4.38 14.34
CA SER A 77 12.06 3.35 15.10
C SER A 77 11.81 1.91 14.63
N LYS A 78 10.62 1.65 14.06
CA LYS A 78 10.18 0.34 13.56
C LYS A 78 10.42 0.15 12.06
N MET A 79 10.82 1.21 11.35
CA MET A 79 10.98 1.18 9.90
C MET A 79 12.36 0.62 9.51
N PRO A 80 12.49 -0.05 8.36
CA PRO A 80 13.79 -0.31 7.76
C PRO A 80 14.60 0.98 7.58
N LEU A 81 15.93 0.91 7.70
CA LEU A 81 16.81 2.09 7.70
C LEU A 81 16.58 3.01 6.50
N GLU A 82 16.47 2.43 5.29
CA GLU A 82 16.23 3.18 4.05
C GLU A 82 14.89 3.94 4.10
N LEU A 83 13.83 3.32 4.62
CA LEU A 83 12.50 3.92 4.75
C LEU A 83 12.49 5.00 5.85
N GLY A 84 13.00 4.67 7.04
CA GLY A 84 12.99 5.58 8.18
C GLY A 84 13.81 6.85 7.92
N SER A 85 15.02 6.70 7.37
CA SER A 85 15.88 7.85 7.04
C SER A 85 15.21 8.75 5.99
N ALA A 86 14.61 8.12 4.98
CA ALA A 86 13.90 8.81 3.92
C ALA A 86 12.70 9.62 4.45
N LEU A 87 11.91 9.05 5.37
CA LEU A 87 10.70 9.68 5.94
C LEU A 87 10.97 10.63 7.11
N SER A 88 12.21 10.71 7.58
CA SER A 88 12.62 11.63 8.66
C SER A 88 12.91 13.06 8.18
N ILE A 89 12.83 13.30 6.87
CA ILE A 89 13.01 14.62 6.25
C ILE A 89 11.77 14.98 5.44
N GLU A 90 11.62 16.27 5.14
CA GLU A 90 10.57 16.74 4.24
C GLU A 90 10.86 16.24 2.82
N ARG A 91 9.81 15.82 2.11
CA ARG A 91 9.90 15.24 0.78
C ARG A 91 8.77 15.74 -0.10
N GLU A 92 9.04 15.83 -1.40
CA GLU A 92 7.97 15.92 -2.38
C GLU A 92 7.33 14.55 -2.62
N ALA A 93 6.03 14.60 -2.90
CA ALA A 93 5.28 13.42 -3.33
C ALA A 93 5.78 12.96 -4.71
N VAL A 94 5.57 11.68 -5.02
CA VAL A 94 5.86 11.18 -6.36
C VAL A 94 4.78 11.65 -7.34
N ASP A 95 5.18 12.42 -8.35
CA ASP A 95 4.23 13.00 -9.32
C ASP A 95 3.44 11.94 -10.11
N ASP A 96 4.07 10.82 -10.50
CA ASP A 96 3.45 9.79 -11.35
C ASP A 96 2.35 9.02 -10.59
N PRO A 97 1.05 9.20 -10.93
CA PRO A 97 -0.05 8.53 -10.24
C PRO A 97 -0.07 7.02 -10.52
N ASP A 98 0.40 6.56 -11.69
CA ASP A 98 0.45 5.13 -11.99
C ASP A 98 1.45 4.42 -11.07
N LEU A 99 2.57 5.07 -10.74
CA LEU A 99 3.57 4.51 -9.84
C LEU A 99 2.98 4.34 -8.43
N ARG A 100 2.26 5.34 -7.94
CA ARG A 100 1.53 5.31 -6.66
C ARG A 100 0.48 4.19 -6.65
N VAL A 101 -0.35 4.10 -7.69
CA VAL A 101 -1.36 3.02 -7.83
C VAL A 101 -0.69 1.64 -7.83
N GLN A 102 0.38 1.44 -8.59
CA GLN A 102 1.08 0.14 -8.63
C GLN A 102 1.64 -0.26 -7.26
N ALA A 103 2.16 0.71 -6.51
CA ALA A 103 2.65 0.48 -5.15
C ALA A 103 1.50 0.12 -4.20
N LEU A 104 0.39 0.86 -4.26
CA LEU A 104 -0.82 0.59 -3.48
C LEU A 104 -1.39 -0.79 -3.80
N GLU A 105 -1.56 -1.15 -5.07
CA GLU A 105 -2.03 -2.48 -5.47
C GLU A 105 -1.10 -3.61 -4.99
N ALA A 106 0.21 -3.39 -5.02
CA ALA A 106 1.17 -4.36 -4.46
C ALA A 106 1.01 -4.51 -2.94
N ILE A 107 0.83 -3.41 -2.21
CA ILE A 107 0.55 -3.42 -0.77
C ILE A 107 -0.79 -4.12 -0.49
N TYR A 108 -1.84 -3.83 -1.27
CA TYR A 108 -3.14 -4.50 -1.18
C TYR A 108 -3.00 -6.01 -1.30
N LEU A 109 -2.30 -6.47 -2.34
CA LEU A 109 -2.08 -7.88 -2.61
C LEU A 109 -1.28 -8.60 -1.51
N ILE A 110 -0.43 -7.89 -0.77
CA ILE A 110 0.27 -8.40 0.42
C ILE A 110 -0.63 -8.34 1.67
N ALA A 111 -1.51 -7.34 1.76
CA ALA A 111 -2.40 -7.10 2.89
C ALA A 111 -3.67 -7.97 2.86
N LEU A 112 -3.97 -8.68 1.76
CA LEU A 112 -5.04 -9.69 1.75
C LEU A 112 -4.77 -10.81 2.76
N GLN A 113 -3.50 -11.07 3.06
CA GLN A 113 -2.98 -12.13 3.88
C GLN A 113 -2.68 -11.56 5.28
N GLU A 114 -3.08 -12.28 6.31
CA GLU A 114 -2.93 -11.81 7.69
C GLU A 114 -1.46 -11.54 8.07
N ALA A 115 -0.55 -12.43 7.68
CA ALA A 115 0.88 -12.24 7.91
C ALA A 115 1.44 -11.01 7.18
N GLY A 116 0.90 -10.67 6.00
CA GLY A 116 1.31 -9.47 5.27
C GLY A 116 0.78 -8.19 5.92
N ARG A 117 -0.45 -8.21 6.45
CA ARG A 117 -0.95 -7.10 7.30
C ARG A 117 -0.08 -6.91 8.52
N ARG A 118 0.28 -7.98 9.24
CA ARG A 118 1.18 -7.90 10.40
C ARG A 118 2.54 -7.32 10.03
N ALA A 119 3.11 -7.71 8.89
CA ALA A 119 4.38 -7.19 8.39
C ALA A 119 4.29 -5.70 7.98
N LEU A 120 3.17 -5.27 7.41
CA LEU A 120 2.92 -3.85 7.12
C LEU A 120 2.80 -3.02 8.40
N TRP A 121 2.10 -3.55 9.41
CA TRP A 121 1.98 -2.93 10.73
C TRP A 121 3.33 -2.80 11.44
N SER A 122 4.22 -3.80 11.31
CA SER A 122 5.54 -3.75 11.95
C SER A 122 6.45 -2.66 11.39
N VAL A 123 6.12 -2.04 10.25
CA VAL A 123 6.90 -0.94 9.65
C VAL A 123 6.16 0.39 9.66
N ASN A 124 5.16 0.56 10.53
CA ASN A 124 4.30 1.75 10.61
C ASN A 124 3.51 2.05 9.32
N GLY A 125 3.28 1.04 8.48
CA GLY A 125 2.58 1.16 7.19
C GLY A 125 1.21 1.85 7.26
N PRO A 126 0.31 1.52 8.21
CA PRO A 126 -1.00 2.19 8.30
C PRO A 126 -0.90 3.71 8.48
N ARG A 127 0.07 4.18 9.26
CA ARG A 127 0.27 5.63 9.47
C ARG A 127 0.83 6.29 8.22
N ILE A 128 1.71 5.62 7.48
CA ILE A 128 2.23 6.11 6.21
C ILE A 128 1.09 6.28 5.20
N LEU A 129 0.26 5.25 5.04
CA LEU A 129 -0.89 5.28 4.14
C LEU A 129 -1.92 6.36 4.51
N GLN A 130 -2.18 6.54 5.82
CA GLN A 130 -3.09 7.58 6.28
C GLN A 130 -2.61 8.98 5.87
N VAL A 131 -1.35 9.30 6.16
CA VAL A 131 -0.78 10.61 5.83
C VAL A 131 -0.65 10.79 4.31
N GLY A 132 -0.32 9.73 3.57
CA GLY A 132 -0.29 9.75 2.12
C GLY A 132 -1.65 10.07 1.49
N TYR A 133 -2.72 9.51 2.04
CA TYR A 133 -4.08 9.78 1.58
C TYR A 133 -4.57 11.21 1.91
N GLU A 134 -4.15 11.78 3.05
CA GLU A 134 -4.46 13.18 3.41
C GLU A 134 -3.93 14.19 2.37
N ASP A 135 -2.77 13.88 1.79
CA ASP A 135 -2.10 14.73 0.80
C ASP A 135 -2.49 14.38 -0.65
N GLU A 136 -3.33 13.35 -0.87
CA GLU A 136 -3.71 12.87 -2.20
C GLU A 136 -4.84 13.70 -2.83
N GLU A 137 -4.75 13.87 -4.14
CA GLU A 137 -5.73 14.61 -4.95
C GLU A 137 -6.15 13.83 -6.21
N ASP A 138 -5.37 12.86 -6.65
CA ASP A 138 -5.72 12.04 -7.82
C ASP A 138 -6.79 11.01 -7.46
N PRO A 139 -7.98 11.04 -8.10
CA PRO A 139 -9.09 10.16 -7.74
C PRO A 139 -8.77 8.67 -7.88
N LYS A 140 -7.94 8.28 -8.85
CA LYS A 140 -7.56 6.88 -9.08
C LYS A 140 -6.61 6.39 -7.99
N VAL A 141 -5.71 7.25 -7.51
CA VAL A 141 -4.83 6.91 -6.40
C VAL A 141 -5.63 6.84 -5.10
N MET A 142 -6.58 7.76 -4.88
CA MET A 142 -7.49 7.74 -3.72
C MET A 142 -8.26 6.41 -3.63
N GLU A 143 -8.84 5.94 -4.74
CA GLU A 143 -9.53 4.64 -4.78
C GLU A 143 -8.61 3.49 -4.31
N ALA A 144 -7.36 3.48 -4.76
CA ALA A 144 -6.40 2.46 -4.35
C ALA A 144 -6.03 2.55 -2.86
N TYR A 145 -5.96 3.75 -2.28
CA TYR A 145 -5.80 3.93 -0.83
C TYR A 145 -7.01 3.40 -0.06
N GLU A 146 -8.23 3.72 -0.51
CA GLU A 146 -9.47 3.26 0.12
C GLU A 146 -9.58 1.73 0.12
N GLN A 147 -9.19 1.08 -0.98
CA GLN A 147 -9.14 -0.39 -1.08
C GLN A 147 -8.22 -1.00 -0.01
N ILE A 148 -7.01 -0.48 0.19
CA ILE A 148 -6.11 -0.98 1.23
C ILE A 148 -6.61 -0.61 2.62
N GLY A 149 -7.13 0.61 2.78
CA GLY A 149 -7.73 1.12 4.01
C GLY A 149 -8.79 0.17 4.55
N SER A 150 -9.63 -0.39 3.66
CA SER A 150 -10.64 -1.39 4.00
C SER A 150 -10.09 -2.69 4.61
N LEU A 151 -8.82 -3.01 4.35
CA LEU A 151 -8.14 -4.21 4.86
C LEU A 151 -7.33 -3.95 6.13
N VAL A 152 -6.73 -2.76 6.26
CA VAL A 152 -5.74 -2.46 7.31
C VAL A 152 -6.31 -1.65 8.46
N LEU A 153 -7.44 -0.96 8.25
CA LEU A 153 -8.16 -0.21 9.26
C LEU A 153 -9.41 -1.02 9.67
N ASN A 154 -9.60 -1.26 10.97
CA ASN A 154 -10.84 -1.88 11.45
C ASN A 154 -12.04 -0.94 11.19
N ALA A 155 -13.27 -1.49 11.12
CA ALA A 155 -14.50 -0.73 10.83
C ALA A 155 -14.67 0.60 11.61
N PRO A 156 -14.30 0.72 12.90
CA PRO A 156 -14.34 2.01 13.61
C PRO A 156 -13.34 3.03 13.07
N PHE A 157 -12.17 2.58 12.63
CA PHE A 157 -11.14 3.41 12.00
C PHE A 157 -11.50 3.79 10.57
N LEU A 158 -12.20 2.92 9.82
CA LEU A 158 -12.76 3.28 8.50
C LEU A 158 -13.72 4.47 8.61
N PHE A 159 -14.62 4.43 9.59
CA PHE A 159 -15.58 5.52 9.81
C PHE A 159 -14.90 6.85 10.12
N LEU A 160 -13.91 6.85 11.03
CA LEU A 160 -13.12 8.03 11.36
C LEU A 160 -12.20 8.48 10.20
N PHE A 161 -11.70 7.54 9.40
CA PHE A 161 -10.90 7.84 8.21
C PHE A 161 -11.74 8.59 7.17
N PHE A 162 -12.93 8.09 6.85
CA PHE A 162 -13.83 8.76 5.90
C PHE A 162 -14.41 10.08 6.42
N GLU A 163 -14.76 10.20 7.72
CA GLU A 163 -15.24 11.47 8.28
C GLU A 163 -14.18 12.57 8.29
N ASN A 164 -12.92 12.25 8.60
CA ASN A 164 -11.85 13.26 8.66
C ASN A 164 -11.28 13.64 7.28
N LEU A 165 -11.55 12.85 6.23
CA LEU A 165 -10.97 13.04 4.89
C LEU A 165 -11.95 13.41 3.79
N LEU A 166 -13.26 13.44 4.06
CA LEU A 166 -14.22 14.09 3.18
C LEU A 166 -13.95 15.61 3.19
N LYS A 167 -12.99 16.05 2.37
CA LYS A 167 -12.83 17.46 1.98
C LYS A 167 -14.22 17.94 1.54
N PRO A 168 -14.81 19.00 2.11
CA PRO A 168 -16.21 19.37 1.88
C PRO A 168 -16.58 19.78 0.44
N ASN A 169 -15.70 19.60 -0.57
CA ASN A 169 -15.84 20.16 -1.91
C ASN A 169 -15.51 19.22 -3.09
N GLN A 170 -15.54 17.88 -2.92
CA GLN A 170 -15.47 16.96 -4.05
C GLN A 170 -16.71 16.05 -4.04
N MET A 171 -17.80 16.55 -4.60
CA MET A 171 -19.05 15.83 -4.78
C MET A 171 -18.95 14.97 -6.06
N VAL A 172 -18.24 13.85 -5.97
CA VAL A 172 -18.39 12.75 -6.94
C VAL A 172 -19.50 11.87 -6.40
N ASP A 173 -20.50 11.58 -7.24
CA ASP A 173 -21.70 10.82 -6.87
C ASP A 173 -21.36 9.35 -6.58
N TYR A 174 -20.88 9.08 -5.37
CA TYR A 174 -20.68 7.74 -4.82
C TYR A 174 -21.99 7.13 -4.27
N SER A 175 -23.13 7.80 -4.39
CA SER A 175 -24.36 7.43 -3.66
C SER A 175 -24.87 6.02 -3.97
N ALA A 176 -24.63 5.52 -5.19
CA ALA A 176 -25.03 4.17 -5.58
C ALA A 176 -24.10 3.09 -4.99
N SER A 177 -22.79 3.32 -5.00
CA SER A 177 -21.79 2.36 -4.51
C SER A 177 -21.71 2.35 -2.98
N LEU A 178 -21.76 3.53 -2.35
CA LEU A 178 -21.76 3.67 -0.90
C LEU A 178 -23.02 3.09 -0.27
N ALA A 179 -24.18 3.22 -0.92
CA ALA A 179 -25.42 2.62 -0.42
C ALA A 179 -25.36 1.09 -0.45
N GLU A 180 -24.77 0.48 -1.48
CA GLU A 180 -24.54 -0.97 -1.54
C GLU A 180 -23.51 -1.42 -0.50
N GLN A 181 -22.38 -0.70 -0.36
CA GLN A 181 -21.34 -1.01 0.62
C GLN A 181 -21.82 -0.83 2.08
N LEU A 182 -22.61 0.21 2.36
CA LEU A 182 -23.27 0.43 3.65
C LEU A 182 -24.36 -0.62 3.92
N ARG A 183 -25.04 -1.13 2.89
CA ARG A 183 -26.02 -2.23 3.01
C ARG A 183 -25.32 -3.54 3.37
N TRP A 184 -24.16 -3.83 2.77
CA TRP A 184 -23.30 -4.97 3.14
C TRP A 184 -22.69 -4.82 4.54
N ALA A 185 -22.29 -3.61 4.94
CA ALA A 185 -21.80 -3.32 6.29
C ALA A 185 -22.91 -3.51 7.34
N ARG A 186 -24.14 -3.04 7.08
CA ARG A 186 -25.30 -3.27 7.96
C ARG A 186 -25.69 -4.74 8.09
N LEU A 187 -25.63 -5.51 7.00
CA LEU A 187 -25.95 -6.95 7.00
C LEU A 187 -24.91 -7.80 7.73
N LYS A 188 -23.63 -7.43 7.70
CA LYS A 188 -22.59 -8.09 8.50
C LYS A 188 -22.69 -7.74 10.00
N PHE A 189 -23.09 -6.51 10.32
CA PHE A 189 -23.26 -6.06 11.71
C PHE A 189 -24.42 -6.78 12.42
N THR A 190 -25.50 -7.12 11.72
CA THR A 190 -26.64 -7.85 12.30
C THR A 190 -26.38 -9.34 12.49
N TRP A 191 -25.48 -9.95 11.72
CA TRP A 191 -25.11 -11.37 11.86
C TRP A 191 -24.12 -11.60 13.02
N PHE A 192 -23.13 -10.70 13.18
CA PHE A 192 -22.12 -10.82 14.25
C PHE A 192 -22.68 -10.58 15.67
N CYS A 193 -23.78 -9.83 15.81
CA CYS A 193 -24.44 -9.61 17.10
C CYS A 193 -25.37 -10.77 17.54
N ARG A 194 -25.39 -11.92 16.84
CA ARG A 194 -26.24 -13.08 17.16
C ARG A 194 -25.50 -14.43 17.28
N THR A 195 -24.18 -14.43 17.37
CA THR A 195 -23.36 -15.62 17.70
C THR A 195 -22.31 -15.24 18.71
#